data_AF-A0A382FLC7-F1
#
_entry.id   AF-A0A382FLC7-F1
#
_cell.length_a   1.000
_cell.length_b   1.000
_cell.length_c   1.000
_cell.angle_alpha   90.00
_cell.angle_beta   90.00
_cell.angle_gamma   90.00
#
_symmetry.space_group_name_H-M   'P 1'
#
loop_
_entity.id
_entity.type
_entity.pdbx_description
1 polymer ?
#
loop_
_entity_poly.entity_id
_entity_poly.type
_entity_poly.pdbx_seq_one_letter_code
_entity_poly.pdbx_strand_id
1 'polypeptide(L)' 'MMKIFKLTFLILLIAQASHSEGVVSFYNWADYIGENTIENFEEEYGIKVNYDTYD' A
#
# COMPACT_ATOMS: atom_id res chain seq x y z
N MET A 1 26.50 -28.72 7.60
CA MET A 1 26.91 -27.33 7.29
C MET A 1 26.20 -26.78 6.05
N MET A 2 26.39 -27.33 4.84
CA MET A 2 25.74 -26.84 3.61
C MET A 2 24.19 -26.80 3.66
N LYS A 3 23.56 -27.79 4.30
CA LYS A 3 22.08 -27.87 4.43
C LYS A 3 21.50 -26.78 5.34
N ILE A 4 22.23 -26.40 6.38
CA ILE A 4 21.82 -25.37 7.33
C ILE A 4 21.88 -24.00 6.64
N PHE A 5 22.93 -23.75 5.84
CA PHE A 5 23.08 -22.51 5.07
C PHE A 5 21.95 -22.33 4.03
N LYS A 6 21.55 -23.42 3.36
CA LYS A 6 20.39 -23.42 2.44
C LYS A 6 19.07 -23.16 3.17
N LEU A 7 18.90 -23.71 4.37
CA LEU A 7 17.70 -23.52 5.17
C LEU A 7 17.58 -22.08 5.68
N THR A 8 18.69 -21.47 6.12
CA THR A 8 18.73 -20.05 6.52
C THR A 8 18.41 -19.13 5.33
N PHE A 9 18.94 -19.42 4.15
CA PHE A 9 18.66 -18.63 2.93
C PHE A 9 17.18 -18.71 2.52
N LEU A 10 16.55 -19.88 2.65
CA LEU A 10 15.13 -20.07 2.38
C LEU A 10 14.23 -19.27 3.36
N ILE A 11 14.63 -19.17 4.63
CA ILE A 11 13.88 -18.41 5.65
C ILE A 11 13.92 -16.90 5.37
N LEU A 12 15.07 -16.36 4.90
CA LEU A 12 15.17 -14.93 4.55
C LEU A 12 14.25 -14.53 3.37
N LEU A 13 14.04 -15.42 2.40
CA LEU A 13 13.13 -15.18 1.27
C LEU A 13 11.66 -15.07 1.70
N ILE A 14 11.26 -15.76 2.77
CA ILE A 14 9.88 -15.78 3.27
C ILE A 14 9.58 -14.55 4.14
N ALA A 15 10.61 -13.92 4.72
CA ALA A 15 10.49 -12.75 5.59
C ALA A 15 10.11 -11.43 4.85
N GLN A 16 9.92 -11.47 3.53
CA GLN A 16 9.57 -10.30 2.70
C GLN A 16 8.05 -10.07 2.58
N ALA A 17 7.20 -10.93 3.14
CA ALA A 17 5.77 -10.94 2.85
C ALA A 17 4.88 -10.22 3.89
N SER A 18 5.22 -8.97 4.21
CA SER A 18 4.32 -8.09 4.98
C SER A 18 4.23 -6.72 4.30
N HIS A 19 3.69 -6.71 3.08
CA HIS A 19 3.24 -5.50 2.42
C HIS A 19 1.76 -5.31 2.77
N SER A 20 1.48 -4.42 3.71
CA SER A 20 0.10 -3.95 3.94
C SER A 20 -0.23 -2.98 2.82
N GLU A 21 -0.77 -3.48 1.70
CA GLU A 21 -1.41 -2.66 0.67
C GLU A 21 -2.78 -2.20 1.24
N GLY A 22 -2.72 -1.39 2.29
CA GLY A 22 -3.90 -0.96 3.05
C GLY A 22 -4.63 0.11 2.26
N VAL A 23 -5.93 -0.05 2.04
CA VAL A 23 -6.77 0.99 1.44
C VAL A 23 -6.97 2.12 2.45
N VAL A 24 -6.77 3.38 2.02
CA VAL A 24 -7.13 4.55 2.81
C VAL A 24 -8.58 4.91 2.50
N SER A 25 -9.43 4.99 3.53
CA SER A 25 -10.79 5.55 3.37
C SER A 25 -10.76 7.04 3.67
N PHE A 26 -11.19 7.84 2.69
CA PHE A 26 -11.17 9.29 2.74
C PHE A 26 -12.59 9.84 2.54
N TYR A 27 -13.02 10.73 3.43
CA TYR A 27 -14.34 11.36 3.37
C TYR A 27 -14.18 12.87 3.47
N ASN A 28 -14.63 13.60 2.45
CA ASN A 28 -14.44 15.06 2.35
C ASN A 28 -15.56 15.72 1.51
N TRP A 29 -15.68 17.04 1.55
CA TRP A 29 -16.47 17.79 0.56
C TRP A 29 -15.81 17.74 -0.81
N ALA A 30 -16.61 17.63 -1.88
CA ALA A 30 -16.10 17.51 -3.25
C ALA A 30 -15.26 18.74 -3.69
N ASP A 31 -15.62 19.94 -3.23
CA ASP A 31 -14.94 21.18 -3.61
C ASP A 31 -13.58 21.38 -2.89
N TYR A 32 -13.23 20.51 -1.94
CA TYR A 32 -12.04 20.64 -1.08
C TYR A 32 -10.90 19.68 -1.46
N ILE A 33 -10.92 19.17 -2.70
CA ILE A 33 -9.86 18.33 -3.25
C ILE A 33 -9.56 18.73 -4.70
N GLY A 34 -8.29 18.61 -5.11
CA GLY A 34 -7.92 18.82 -6.51
C GLY A 34 -8.34 17.64 -7.38
N GLU A 35 -8.67 17.92 -8.65
CA GLU A 35 -9.19 16.92 -9.61
C GLU A 35 -8.31 15.67 -9.72
N ASN A 36 -6.98 15.83 -9.64
CA ASN A 36 -6.01 14.75 -9.82
C ASN A 36 -5.36 14.29 -8.49
N THR A 37 -5.81 14.79 -7.35
CA THR A 37 -5.15 14.50 -6.06
C THR A 37 -5.17 13.02 -5.70
N ILE A 38 -6.29 12.34 -5.94
CA ILE A 38 -6.42 10.90 -5.65
C ILE A 38 -5.51 10.08 -6.57
N GLU A 39 -5.56 10.32 -7.88
CA GLU A 39 -4.74 9.61 -8.87
C GLU A 39 -3.24 9.74 -8.55
N ASN A 40 -2.77 10.98 -8.34
CA ASN A 40 -1.37 11.24 -8.01
C ASN A 40 -0.94 10.56 -6.70
N PHE A 41 -1.82 10.51 -5.69
CA PHE A 41 -1.54 9.84 -4.43
C PHE A 41 -1.42 8.32 -4.60
N GLU A 42 -2.35 7.70 -5.34
CA GLU A 42 -2.29 6.26 -5.60
C GLU A 42 -1.02 5.89 -6.38
N GLU A 43 -0.59 6.71 -7.34
CA GLU A 43 0.63 6.51 -8.13
C GLU A 43 1.91 6.63 -7.29
N GLU A 44 2.04 7.68 -6.48
CA GLU A 44 3.24 7.95 -5.69
C GLU A 44 3.46 6.90 -4.60
N TYR A 45 2.38 6.46 -3.94
CA TYR A 45 2.47 5.63 -2.75
C TYR A 45 2.08 4.16 -2.96
N GLY A 46 1.46 3.81 -4.09
CA GLY A 46 0.92 2.46 -4.30
C GLY A 46 -0.23 2.12 -3.34
N ILE A 47 -0.91 3.13 -2.78
CA ILE A 47 -1.97 2.98 -1.78
C ILE A 47 -3.29 3.35 -2.43
N LYS A 48 -4.25 2.42 -2.45
CA LYS A 48 -5.59 2.70 -2.98
C LYS A 48 -6.38 3.61 -2.05
N VAL A 49 -7.20 4.50 -2.62
CA VAL A 49 -8.10 5.38 -1.86
C VAL A 49 -9.56 5.01 -2.12
N ASN A 50 -10.30 4.72 -1.06
CA ASN A 50 -11.76 4.72 -1.08
C ASN A 50 -12.25 6.14 -0.75
N TYR A 51 -12.63 6.91 -1.76
CA TYR A 51 -13.07 8.30 -1.60
C TYR A 51 -14.60 8.41 -1.65
N ASP A 52 -15.19 8.92 -0.59
CA ASP A 52 -16.60 9.25 -0.48
C ASP A 52 -16.77 10.76 -0.24
N THR A 53 -17.90 11.32 -0.66
CA THR A 53 -18.18 12.76 -0.54
C THR A 53 -19.35 13.07 0.39
N TYR A 54 -19.24 14.17 1.13
CA TYR A 54 -20.36 14.77 1.86
C TYR A 54 -21.14 15.72 0.96
N ASP A 55 -22.49 15.69 1.02
CA ASP A 55 -23.43 16.61 0.32
C ASP A 55 -23.79 17.86 1.15
#